data_AF-A0A9E5LSR3-F1
#
_entry.id   AF-A0A9E5LSR3-F1
#
_cell.length_a   1.000
_cell.length_b   1.000
_cell.length_c   1.000
_cell.angle_alpha   90.00
_cell.angle_beta   90.00
_cell.angle_gamma   90.00
#
_symmetry.space_group_name_H-M   'P 1'
#
loop_
_entity.id
_entity.type
_entity.pdbx_description
1 polymer ?
#
loop_
_entity_poly.entity_id
_entity_poly.type
_entity_poly.pdbx_seq_one_letter_code
_entity_poly.pdbx_strand_id
1 'polypeptide(L)'
;MSAAFYPQVQEIYIAYYGRPADPAGLQYWAGQLAANRGNLASIINAFGNSAESTALYAGATNAAKVTAIYQQLFNRAPDTPGLNYYTAELTAGRMTAASIALNVADGATGTDLTFLNNKITVGQAFSDALITDSAANLAYSGTTATTAARALITGVTTSAATTNVASTITSIKAGGGGGSVAGQTFTLTPGTNNFTGTSGDDTFDAGLSSSSLQTLNSGDRLDGGAGNDELYAIIT
;
A
#
# COMPACT_ATOMS: atom_id res chain seq x y z
N MET A 1 -11.64 -20.38 16.25
CA MET A 1 -10.52 -21.14 15.63
C MET A 1 -9.93 -20.42 14.40
N SER A 2 -10.72 -19.70 13.58
CA SER A 2 -10.18 -19.00 12.39
C SER A 2 -9.21 -17.86 12.72
N ALA A 3 -9.45 -17.04 13.75
CA ALA A 3 -8.55 -15.93 14.10
C ALA A 3 -7.10 -16.35 14.40
N ALA A 4 -6.86 -17.62 14.76
CA ALA A 4 -5.50 -18.16 14.94
C ALA A 4 -4.68 -18.17 13.63
N PHE A 5 -5.35 -18.14 12.48
CA PHE A 5 -4.74 -18.10 11.15
C PHE A 5 -4.52 -16.67 10.63
N TYR A 6 -4.93 -15.62 11.34
CA TYR A 6 -4.74 -14.24 10.89
C TYR A 6 -3.28 -13.87 10.60
N PRO A 7 -2.30 -14.23 11.45
CA PRO A 7 -0.89 -13.96 11.14
C PRO A 7 -0.44 -14.62 9.82
N GLN A 8 -0.83 -15.87 9.56
CA GLN A 8 -0.48 -16.60 8.35
C GLN A 8 -1.15 -16.01 7.10
N VAL A 9 -2.40 -15.55 7.20
CA VAL A 9 -3.04 -14.85 6.08
C VAL A 9 -2.34 -13.52 5.80
N GLN A 10 -1.98 -12.75 6.84
CA GLN A 10 -1.24 -11.50 6.67
C GLN A 10 0.10 -11.72 5.99
N GLU A 11 0.83 -12.74 6.44
CA GLU A 11 2.10 -13.13 5.83
C GLU A 11 1.96 -13.34 4.32
N ILE A 12 0.96 -14.09 3.85
CA ILE A 12 0.76 -14.35 2.41
C ILE A 12 0.41 -13.06 1.64
N TYR A 13 -0.47 -12.22 2.20
CA TYR A 13 -0.83 -10.94 1.59
C TYR A 13 0.39 -10.02 1.45
N ILE A 14 1.21 -9.92 2.50
CA ILE A 14 2.44 -9.14 2.49
C ILE A 14 3.46 -9.74 1.53
N ALA A 15 3.64 -11.06 1.57
CA ALA A 15 4.63 -11.76 0.76
C ALA A 15 4.36 -11.65 -0.74
N TYR A 16 3.10 -11.71 -1.15
CA TYR A 16 2.74 -11.81 -2.55
C TYR A 16 2.16 -10.53 -3.17
N TYR A 17 1.38 -9.77 -2.40
CA TYR A 17 0.77 -8.52 -2.86
C TYR A 17 1.45 -7.27 -2.30
N GLY A 18 2.34 -7.42 -1.31
CA GLY A 18 3.02 -6.30 -0.67
C GLY A 18 2.12 -5.38 0.15
N ARG A 19 0.90 -5.82 0.50
CA ARG A 19 -0.07 -5.04 1.30
C ARG A 19 -0.66 -5.88 2.43
N PRO A 20 -1.27 -5.26 3.45
CA PRO A 20 -2.07 -5.98 4.43
C PRO A 20 -3.31 -6.61 3.80
N ALA A 21 -3.81 -7.67 4.45
CA ALA A 21 -5.12 -8.22 4.16
C ALA A 21 -6.22 -7.19 4.46
N ASP A 22 -7.22 -7.09 3.60
CA ASP A 22 -8.46 -6.39 3.92
C ASP A 22 -9.30 -7.22 4.92
N PRO A 23 -10.23 -6.61 5.68
CA PRO A 23 -11.02 -7.32 6.68
C PRO A 23 -11.77 -8.56 6.14
N ALA A 24 -12.39 -8.42 4.96
CA ALA A 24 -13.17 -9.50 4.35
C ALA A 24 -12.26 -10.65 3.90
N GLY A 25 -11.17 -10.35 3.22
CA GLY A 25 -10.14 -11.31 2.83
C GLY A 25 -9.51 -12.02 4.03
N LEU A 26 -9.15 -11.27 5.06
CA LEU A 26 -8.56 -11.81 6.29
C LEU A 26 -9.49 -12.84 6.94
N GLN A 27 -10.77 -12.50 7.11
CA GLN A 27 -11.77 -13.40 7.68
C GLN A 27 -12.00 -14.64 6.79
N TYR A 28 -12.16 -14.43 5.48
CA TYR A 28 -12.42 -15.50 4.53
C TYR A 28 -11.29 -16.53 4.51
N TRP A 29 -10.06 -16.08 4.27
CA TRP A 29 -8.90 -16.96 4.13
C TRP A 29 -8.55 -17.68 5.43
N ALA A 30 -8.72 -17.01 6.57
CA ALA A 30 -8.54 -17.64 7.86
C ALA A 30 -9.60 -18.73 8.14
N GLY A 31 -10.83 -18.52 7.67
CA GLY A 31 -11.88 -19.54 7.67
C GLY A 31 -11.51 -20.75 6.79
N GLN A 32 -10.99 -20.49 5.60
CA GLN A 32 -10.54 -21.54 4.68
C GLN A 32 -9.37 -22.35 5.24
N LEU A 33 -8.40 -21.69 5.89
CA LEU A 33 -7.31 -22.38 6.58
C LEU A 33 -7.81 -23.22 7.73
N ALA A 34 -8.72 -22.71 8.55
CA ALA A 34 -9.31 -23.49 9.63
C ALA A 34 -10.04 -24.74 9.12
N ALA A 35 -10.81 -24.61 8.03
CA ALA A 35 -11.49 -25.73 7.39
C ALA A 35 -10.52 -26.76 6.79
N ASN A 36 -9.40 -26.29 6.22
CA ASN A 36 -8.40 -27.12 5.55
C ASN A 36 -7.21 -27.50 6.44
N ARG A 37 -7.35 -27.42 7.77
CA ARG A 37 -6.31 -27.78 8.76
C ARG A 37 -4.96 -27.07 8.51
N GLY A 38 -5.02 -25.80 8.10
CA GLY A 38 -3.86 -24.96 7.82
C GLY A 38 -3.21 -25.19 6.44
N ASN A 39 -3.84 -25.95 5.53
CA ASN A 39 -3.27 -26.17 4.21
C ASN A 39 -3.35 -24.90 3.33
N LEU A 40 -2.18 -24.37 2.97
CA LEU A 40 -2.01 -23.13 2.20
C LEU A 40 -2.15 -23.30 0.68
N ALA A 41 -2.12 -24.51 0.14
CA ALA A 41 -2.05 -24.75 -1.31
C ALA A 41 -3.22 -24.10 -2.06
N SER A 42 -4.42 -24.17 -1.49
CA SER A 42 -5.63 -23.55 -2.06
C SER A 42 -5.51 -22.02 -2.12
N ILE A 43 -4.95 -21.39 -1.08
CA ILE A 43 -4.75 -19.95 -1.01
C ILE A 43 -3.71 -19.50 -2.03
N ILE A 44 -2.55 -20.15 -2.06
CA ILE A 44 -1.45 -19.84 -2.98
C ILE A 44 -1.94 -19.89 -4.43
N ASN A 45 -2.71 -20.93 -4.78
CA ASN A 45 -3.27 -21.07 -6.12
C ASN A 45 -4.26 -19.93 -6.44
N ALA A 46 -5.18 -19.63 -5.52
CA ALA A 46 -6.15 -18.55 -5.72
C ALA A 46 -5.48 -17.18 -5.87
N PHE A 47 -4.44 -16.90 -5.08
CA PHE A 47 -3.69 -15.66 -5.14
C PHE A 47 -2.99 -15.52 -6.49
N GLY A 48 -2.28 -16.56 -6.94
CA GLY A 48 -1.58 -16.57 -8.22
C GLY A 48 -2.49 -16.31 -9.42
N ASN A 49 -3.76 -16.74 -9.37
CA ASN A 49 -4.75 -16.60 -10.44
C ASN A 49 -5.67 -15.37 -10.28
N SER A 50 -5.41 -14.52 -9.29
CA SER A 50 -6.24 -13.33 -9.04
C SER A 50 -6.01 -12.20 -10.05
N ALA A 51 -6.99 -11.29 -10.16
CA ALA A 51 -6.85 -10.05 -10.91
C ALA A 51 -5.70 -9.18 -10.35
N GLU A 52 -5.50 -9.16 -9.03
CA GLU A 52 -4.40 -8.43 -8.40
C GLU A 52 -3.03 -9.00 -8.78
N SER A 53 -2.89 -10.33 -8.83
CA SER A 53 -1.67 -11.00 -9.34
C SER A 53 -1.38 -10.61 -10.78
N THR A 54 -2.42 -10.58 -11.63
CA THR A 54 -2.28 -10.12 -13.02
C THR A 54 -1.82 -8.67 -13.08
N ALA A 55 -2.43 -7.79 -12.29
CA ALA A 55 -2.05 -6.38 -12.24
C ALA A 55 -0.59 -6.17 -11.76
N LEU A 56 -0.09 -6.99 -10.85
CA LEU A 56 1.27 -6.89 -10.31
C LEU A 56 2.34 -7.50 -11.21
N TYR A 57 2.03 -8.62 -11.88
CA TYR A 57 3.05 -9.47 -12.48
C TYR A 57 2.87 -9.74 -13.98
N ALA A 58 1.78 -9.28 -14.61
CA ALA A 58 1.60 -9.45 -16.05
C ALA A 58 2.70 -8.73 -16.83
N GLY A 59 3.29 -9.41 -17.82
CA GLY A 59 4.40 -8.88 -18.63
C GLY A 59 5.75 -8.80 -17.92
N ALA A 60 5.82 -9.01 -16.59
CA ALA A 60 7.07 -9.02 -15.85
C ALA A 60 7.90 -10.28 -16.17
N THR A 61 9.22 -10.12 -16.27
CA THR A 61 10.15 -11.24 -16.39
C THR A 61 10.19 -12.05 -15.09
N ASN A 62 10.60 -13.32 -15.16
CA ASN A 62 10.74 -14.15 -13.95
C ASN A 62 11.69 -13.52 -12.93
N ALA A 63 12.81 -12.93 -13.37
CA ALA A 63 13.73 -12.21 -12.50
C ALA A 63 13.10 -10.97 -11.84
N ALA A 64 12.25 -10.23 -12.57
CA ALA A 64 11.53 -9.08 -12.02
C ALA A 64 10.50 -9.51 -10.97
N LYS A 65 9.78 -10.62 -11.20
CA LYS A 65 8.85 -11.20 -10.22
C LYS A 65 9.55 -11.58 -8.92
N VAL A 66 10.68 -12.29 -9.01
CA VAL A 66 11.47 -12.68 -7.83
C VAL A 66 12.02 -11.44 -7.09
N THR A 67 12.54 -10.46 -7.83
CA THR A 67 13.02 -9.20 -7.23
C THR A 67 11.90 -8.46 -6.49
N ALA A 68 10.69 -8.39 -7.08
CA ALA A 68 9.55 -7.76 -6.46
C ALA A 68 9.14 -8.45 -5.15
N ILE A 69 9.12 -9.79 -5.11
CA ILE A 69 8.83 -10.57 -3.90
C ILE A 69 9.79 -10.22 -2.76
N TYR A 70 11.10 -10.21 -3.03
CA TYR A 70 12.11 -9.85 -2.02
C TYR A 70 11.99 -8.39 -1.57
N GLN A 71 11.66 -7.47 -2.49
CA GLN A 71 11.43 -6.07 -2.14
C GLN A 71 10.20 -5.93 -1.23
N GLN A 72 9.10 -6.61 -1.54
CA GLN A 72 7.87 -6.59 -0.76
C GLN A 72 8.04 -7.20 0.63
N LEU A 73 8.81 -8.28 0.74
CA LEU A 73 9.07 -8.96 2.01
C LEU A 73 10.11 -8.24 2.87
N PHE A 74 11.27 -7.91 2.30
CA PHE A 74 12.47 -7.57 3.06
C PHE A 74 13.06 -6.20 2.72
N ASN A 75 12.42 -5.42 1.83
CA ASN A 75 12.90 -4.12 1.36
C ASN A 75 14.31 -4.16 0.75
N ARG A 76 14.67 -5.30 0.14
CA ARG A 76 15.96 -5.49 -0.51
C ARG A 76 15.82 -6.38 -1.74
N ALA A 77 16.83 -6.35 -2.62
CA ALA A 77 16.95 -7.31 -3.69
C ALA A 77 17.35 -8.71 -3.17
N PRO A 78 17.02 -9.79 -3.91
CA PRO A 78 17.58 -11.11 -3.65
C PRO A 78 19.09 -11.13 -3.89
N ASP A 79 19.79 -12.05 -3.23
CA ASP A 79 21.15 -12.38 -3.64
C ASP A 79 21.16 -13.12 -4.99
N THR A 80 22.32 -13.14 -5.65
CA THR A 80 22.46 -13.75 -6.98
C THR A 80 22.09 -15.24 -6.99
N PRO A 81 22.55 -16.09 -6.04
CA PRO A 81 22.13 -17.49 -5.97
C PRO A 81 20.63 -17.68 -5.87
N GLY A 82 19.95 -16.95 -4.98
CA GLY A 82 18.51 -17.02 -4.78
C GLY A 82 17.73 -16.55 -6.01
N LEU A 83 18.14 -15.43 -6.61
CA LEU A 83 17.54 -14.93 -7.85
C LEU A 83 17.62 -15.96 -8.98
N ASN A 84 18.78 -16.58 -9.16
CA ASN A 84 19.01 -17.59 -10.19
C ASN A 84 18.17 -18.85 -9.95
N TYR A 85 18.13 -19.32 -8.70
CA TYR A 85 17.35 -20.49 -8.31
C TYR A 85 15.86 -20.28 -8.61
N TYR A 86 15.25 -19.25 -8.05
CA TYR A 86 13.81 -19.01 -8.22
C TYR A 86 13.42 -18.66 -9.66
N THR A 87 14.30 -17.97 -10.40
CA THR A 87 14.07 -17.73 -11.84
C THR A 87 14.06 -19.02 -12.64
N ALA A 88 14.94 -19.98 -12.31
CA ALA A 88 14.96 -21.29 -12.95
C ALA A 88 13.70 -22.11 -12.61
N GLU A 89 13.23 -22.07 -11.36
CA GLU A 89 12.00 -22.75 -10.95
C GLU A 89 10.75 -22.19 -11.64
N LEU A 90 10.65 -20.86 -11.81
CA LEU A 90 9.59 -20.22 -12.59
C LEU A 90 9.66 -20.61 -14.07
N THR A 91 10.86 -20.64 -14.64
CA THR A 91 11.07 -20.98 -16.05
C THR A 91 10.69 -22.44 -16.34
N ALA A 92 10.98 -23.33 -15.40
CA ALA A 92 10.60 -24.73 -15.49
C ALA A 92 9.13 -25.02 -15.13
N GLY A 93 8.37 -24.02 -14.68
CA GLY A 93 6.98 -24.19 -14.25
C GLY A 93 6.81 -25.06 -12.99
N ARG A 94 7.90 -25.29 -12.23
CA ARG A 94 7.87 -26.10 -11.00
C ARG A 94 7.35 -25.31 -9.81
N MET A 95 7.52 -24.00 -9.82
CA MET A 95 6.98 -23.08 -8.84
C MET A 95 6.21 -21.95 -9.51
N THR A 96 5.26 -21.38 -8.79
CA THR A 96 4.60 -20.12 -9.16
C THR A 96 5.21 -18.97 -8.37
N ALA A 97 4.98 -17.72 -8.81
CA ALA A 97 5.41 -16.55 -8.05
C ALA A 97 4.81 -16.55 -6.62
N ALA A 98 3.55 -17.00 -6.47
CA ALA A 98 2.89 -17.11 -5.17
C ALA A 98 3.55 -18.17 -4.26
N SER A 99 3.92 -19.34 -4.80
CA SER A 99 4.62 -20.35 -4.00
C SER A 99 6.04 -19.93 -3.64
N ILE A 100 6.70 -19.13 -4.50
CA ILE A 100 8.02 -18.55 -4.20
C ILE A 100 7.91 -17.52 -3.09
N ALA A 101 6.91 -16.64 -3.12
CA ALA A 101 6.69 -15.66 -2.06
C ALA A 101 6.57 -16.31 -0.68
N LEU A 102 5.79 -17.39 -0.57
CA LEU A 102 5.69 -18.15 0.68
C LEU A 102 7.03 -18.82 1.04
N ASN A 103 7.69 -19.49 0.09
CA ASN A 103 8.95 -20.17 0.36
C ASN A 103 10.06 -19.22 0.83
N VAL A 104 10.10 -18.00 0.28
CA VAL A 104 11.03 -16.95 0.69
C VAL A 104 10.67 -16.41 2.08
N ALA A 105 9.39 -16.22 2.38
CA ALA A 105 8.92 -15.80 3.70
C ALA A 105 9.26 -16.85 4.79
N ASP A 106 8.97 -18.12 4.53
CA ASP A 106 9.28 -19.26 5.43
C ASP A 106 10.79 -19.38 5.72
N GLY A 107 11.63 -19.00 4.75
CA GLY A 107 13.09 -19.01 4.85
C GLY A 107 13.68 -17.78 5.54
N ALA A 108 12.86 -16.80 5.94
CA ALA A 108 13.33 -15.56 6.52
C ALA A 108 14.07 -15.79 7.85
N THR A 109 15.27 -15.20 7.98
CA THR A 109 16.07 -15.24 9.22
C THR A 109 16.69 -13.87 9.50
N GLY A 110 17.21 -13.67 10.72
CA GLY A 110 17.92 -12.44 11.08
C GLY A 110 17.11 -11.16 10.80
N THR A 111 17.69 -10.25 10.01
CA THR A 111 17.04 -8.97 9.65
C THR A 111 15.81 -9.17 8.78
N ASP A 112 15.78 -10.17 7.90
CA ASP A 112 14.63 -10.45 7.03
C ASP A 112 13.42 -10.89 7.85
N LEU A 113 13.65 -11.75 8.84
CA LEU A 113 12.61 -12.17 9.79
C LEU A 113 12.09 -10.98 10.61
N THR A 114 12.99 -10.05 10.97
CA THR A 114 12.60 -8.81 11.67
C THR A 114 11.69 -7.94 10.79
N PHE A 115 12.05 -7.74 9.51
CA PHE A 115 11.20 -7.01 8.57
C PHE A 115 9.84 -7.69 8.39
N LEU A 116 9.83 -9.00 8.18
CA LEU A 116 8.59 -9.77 7.98
C LEU A 116 7.67 -9.65 9.19
N ASN A 117 8.18 -9.89 10.40
CA ASN A 117 7.39 -9.80 11.64
C ASN A 117 6.84 -8.38 11.88
N ASN A 118 7.64 -7.36 11.60
CA ASN A 118 7.19 -5.97 11.72
C ASN A 118 6.09 -5.65 10.69
N LYS A 119 6.23 -6.12 9.46
CA LYS A 119 5.21 -5.95 8.41
C LYS A 119 3.93 -6.68 8.76
N ILE A 120 4.01 -7.90 9.31
CA ILE A 120 2.84 -8.64 9.81
C ILE A 120 2.16 -7.85 10.94
N THR A 121 2.93 -7.31 11.89
CA THR A 121 2.40 -6.48 12.99
C THR A 121 1.67 -5.24 12.46
N VAL A 122 2.29 -4.51 11.52
CA VAL A 122 1.68 -3.33 10.89
C VAL A 122 0.45 -3.72 10.06
N GLY A 123 0.50 -4.84 9.36
CA GLY A 123 -0.62 -5.36 8.57
C GLY A 123 -1.82 -5.72 9.45
N GLN A 124 -1.59 -6.37 10.59
CA GLN A 124 -2.63 -6.64 11.58
C GLN A 124 -3.26 -5.36 12.10
N ALA A 125 -2.44 -4.39 12.53
CA ALA A 125 -2.93 -3.10 13.00
C ALA A 125 -3.76 -2.36 11.93
N PHE A 126 -3.37 -2.47 10.65
CA PHE A 126 -4.13 -1.90 9.54
C PHE A 126 -5.49 -2.56 9.34
N SER A 127 -5.55 -3.90 9.32
CA SER A 127 -6.82 -4.62 9.19
C SER A 127 -7.73 -4.35 10.38
N ASP A 128 -7.19 -4.32 11.60
CA ASP A 128 -7.94 -3.98 12.81
C ASP A 128 -8.49 -2.55 12.74
N ALA A 129 -7.70 -1.59 12.26
CA ALA A 129 -8.17 -0.22 12.05
C ALA A 129 -9.35 -0.16 11.08
N LEU A 130 -9.28 -0.87 9.94
CA LEU A 130 -10.42 -0.98 9.01
C LEU A 130 -11.63 -1.68 9.64
N ILE A 131 -11.44 -2.72 10.45
CA ILE A 131 -12.54 -3.39 11.16
C ILE A 131 -13.25 -2.41 12.11
N THR A 132 -12.49 -1.59 12.83
CA THR A 132 -13.04 -0.65 13.82
C THR A 132 -13.65 0.61 13.20
N ASP A 133 -13.18 1.04 12.02
CA ASP A 133 -13.65 2.22 11.32
C ASP A 133 -14.44 1.82 10.07
N SER A 134 -15.78 1.75 10.20
CA SER A 134 -16.65 1.33 9.11
C SER A 134 -16.59 2.27 7.89
N ALA A 135 -16.32 3.56 8.08
CA ALA A 135 -16.17 4.50 6.97
C ALA A 135 -14.88 4.20 6.19
N ALA A 136 -13.78 3.93 6.90
CA ALA A 136 -12.53 3.50 6.27
C ALA A 136 -12.67 2.16 5.54
N ASN A 137 -13.39 1.20 6.14
CA ASN A 137 -13.63 -0.10 5.52
C ASN A 137 -14.40 0.04 4.19
N LEU A 138 -15.45 0.86 4.16
CA LEU A 138 -16.21 1.14 2.95
C LEU A 138 -15.36 1.88 1.89
N ALA A 139 -14.47 2.76 2.33
CA ALA A 139 -13.56 3.49 1.44
C ALA A 139 -12.40 2.63 0.91
N TYR A 140 -12.08 1.50 1.56
CA TYR A 140 -11.04 0.58 1.12
C TYR A 140 -11.45 -0.20 -0.13
N SER A 141 -11.38 0.45 -1.29
CA SER A 141 -11.73 -0.15 -2.57
C SER A 141 -10.84 0.38 -3.71
N GLY A 142 -10.62 -0.46 -4.72
CA GLY A 142 -9.89 -0.09 -5.92
C GLY A 142 -8.36 0.02 -5.78
N THR A 143 -7.72 0.48 -6.85
CA THR A 143 -6.25 0.56 -6.97
C THR A 143 -5.65 1.61 -6.05
N THR A 144 -6.34 2.73 -5.87
CA THR A 144 -5.96 3.83 -4.99
C THR A 144 -5.76 3.34 -3.55
N ALA A 145 -6.78 2.74 -2.92
CA ALA A 145 -6.66 2.24 -1.56
C ALA A 145 -5.62 1.12 -1.39
N THR A 146 -5.51 0.22 -2.38
CA THR A 146 -4.49 -0.85 -2.33
C THR A 146 -3.06 -0.32 -2.51
N THR A 147 -2.87 0.78 -3.27
CA THR A 147 -1.58 1.47 -3.37
C THR A 147 -1.18 2.12 -2.04
N ALA A 148 -2.12 2.76 -1.33
CA ALA A 148 -1.88 3.26 0.04
C ALA A 148 -1.36 2.17 0.97
N ALA A 149 -2.04 1.03 0.94
CA ALA A 149 -1.74 -0.10 1.80
C ALA A 149 -0.37 -0.73 1.47
N ARG A 150 0.01 -0.76 0.18
CA ARG A 150 1.36 -1.16 -0.23
C ARG A 150 2.43 -0.17 0.21
N ALA A 151 2.16 1.14 0.11
CA ALA A 151 3.09 2.18 0.56
C ALA A 151 3.35 2.09 2.07
N LEU A 152 2.29 1.85 2.86
CA LEU A 152 2.40 1.58 4.30
C LEU A 152 3.36 0.42 4.59
N ILE A 153 3.17 -0.73 3.94
CA ILE A 153 4.02 -1.92 4.16
C ILE A 153 5.46 -1.69 3.68
N THR A 154 5.63 -1.00 2.56
CA THR A 154 6.97 -0.66 2.03
C THR A 154 7.74 0.26 2.99
N GLY A 155 7.04 1.17 3.67
CA GLY A 155 7.62 2.07 4.67
C GLY A 155 8.02 1.40 6.00
N VAL A 156 7.68 0.13 6.21
CA VAL A 156 8.05 -0.59 7.43
C VAL A 156 9.56 -0.88 7.44
N THR A 157 10.20 -0.57 8.56
CA THR A 157 11.64 -0.79 8.78
C THR A 157 11.88 -1.92 9.77
N THR A 158 13.11 -2.08 10.25
CA THR A 158 13.42 -2.96 11.40
C THR A 158 12.77 -2.50 12.71
N SER A 159 12.10 -1.34 12.71
CA SER A 159 11.13 -0.95 13.74
C SER A 159 9.70 -1.03 13.20
N ALA A 160 8.81 -1.69 13.95
CA ALA A 160 7.37 -1.71 13.67
C ALA A 160 6.75 -0.34 13.99
N ALA A 161 6.90 0.63 13.08
CA ALA A 161 6.29 1.95 13.23
C ALA A 161 4.78 1.90 12.88
N THR A 162 3.95 1.49 13.84
CA THR A 162 2.49 1.41 13.69
C THR A 162 1.81 2.79 13.61
N THR A 163 2.52 3.87 13.92
CA THR A 163 2.02 5.26 13.80
C THR A 163 1.58 5.61 12.38
N ASN A 164 2.17 4.97 11.36
CA ASN A 164 1.82 5.21 9.97
C ASN A 164 0.47 4.58 9.56
N VAL A 165 -0.09 3.70 10.39
CA VAL A 165 -1.40 3.09 10.11
C VAL A 165 -2.50 4.14 10.18
N ALA A 166 -2.53 4.96 11.23
CA ALA A 166 -3.60 5.94 11.43
C ALA A 166 -3.63 7.01 10.30
N SER A 167 -2.46 7.49 9.87
CA SER A 167 -2.36 8.40 8.72
C SER A 167 -2.82 7.74 7.43
N THR A 168 -2.41 6.50 7.16
CA THR A 168 -2.84 5.74 5.97
C THR A 168 -4.37 5.56 5.93
N ILE A 169 -4.99 5.22 7.07
CA ILE A 169 -6.45 5.06 7.20
C ILE A 169 -7.17 6.39 6.94
N THR A 170 -6.61 7.49 7.40
CA THR A 170 -7.15 8.84 7.14
C THR A 170 -7.10 9.17 5.66
N SER A 171 -5.97 8.90 4.98
CA SER A 171 -5.86 9.09 3.53
C SER A 171 -6.88 8.24 2.76
N ILE A 172 -7.03 6.96 3.10
CA ILE A 172 -8.00 6.06 2.45
C ILE A 172 -9.42 6.61 2.56
N LYS A 173 -9.82 7.12 3.74
CA LYS A 173 -11.15 7.73 3.95
C LYS A 173 -11.39 8.97 3.09
N ALA A 174 -10.35 9.76 2.85
CA ALA A 174 -10.42 10.92 1.98
C ALA A 174 -10.55 10.56 0.48
N GLY A 175 -10.57 9.26 0.12
CA GLY A 175 -10.49 8.80 -1.26
C GLY A 175 -9.05 8.77 -1.81
N GLY A 176 -8.07 9.06 -0.95
CA GLY A 176 -6.65 9.16 -1.26
C GLY A 176 -5.91 7.84 -1.01
N GLY A 177 -5.35 7.31 -2.08
CA GLY A 177 -4.46 6.16 -2.04
C GLY A 177 -3.09 6.62 -1.62
N GLY A 178 -2.82 6.68 -0.31
CA GLY A 178 -1.63 7.28 0.30
C GLY A 178 -0.26 6.87 -0.28
N GLY A 179 0.83 7.53 0.11
CA GLY A 179 0.96 8.56 1.16
C GLY A 179 0.91 9.98 0.63
N SER A 180 0.94 10.95 1.54
CA SER A 180 1.28 12.33 1.20
C SER A 180 2.64 12.31 0.50
N VAL A 181 2.63 12.34 -0.83
CA VAL A 181 3.68 13.04 -1.55
C VAL A 181 3.60 14.44 -0.97
N ALA A 182 4.71 14.98 -0.44
CA ALA A 182 4.70 16.33 0.09
C ALA A 182 4.19 17.25 -1.02
N GLY A 183 2.99 17.79 -0.86
CA GLY A 183 2.47 18.76 -1.81
C GLY A 183 3.20 20.08 -1.67
N GLN A 184 2.92 20.98 -2.59
CA GLN A 184 3.51 22.29 -2.66
C GLN A 184 2.54 23.35 -2.18
N THR A 185 3.08 24.44 -1.67
CA THR A 185 2.30 25.65 -1.38
C THR A 185 2.46 26.64 -2.53
N PHE A 186 1.35 27.00 -3.15
CA PHE A 186 1.23 28.00 -4.20
C PHE A 186 0.59 29.26 -3.64
N THR A 187 1.36 30.34 -3.55
CA THR A 187 0.84 31.65 -3.12
C THR A 187 0.30 32.42 -4.31
N LEU A 188 -0.97 32.82 -4.25
CA LEU A 188 -1.58 33.66 -5.28
C LEU A 188 -1.06 35.10 -5.18
N THR A 189 -1.13 35.80 -6.32
CA THR A 189 -0.71 37.19 -6.46
C THR A 189 -1.89 38.02 -6.94
N PRO A 190 -1.91 39.35 -6.75
CA PRO A 190 -2.92 40.19 -7.40
C PRO A 190 -2.81 40.06 -8.94
N GLY A 191 -3.84 39.50 -9.58
CA GLY A 191 -3.90 39.26 -11.03
C GLY A 191 -4.18 37.79 -11.37
N THR A 192 -4.24 37.46 -12.66
CA THR A 192 -4.58 36.09 -13.09
C THR A 192 -3.48 35.09 -12.76
N ASN A 193 -3.81 34.09 -11.96
CA ASN A 193 -2.97 32.94 -11.65
C ASN A 193 -3.40 31.69 -12.43
N ASN A 194 -2.43 30.88 -12.85
CA ASN A 194 -2.67 29.56 -13.44
C ASN A 194 -1.70 28.55 -12.83
N PHE A 195 -2.17 27.82 -11.82
CA PHE A 195 -1.38 26.86 -11.08
C PHE A 195 -1.95 25.45 -11.28
N THR A 196 -1.04 24.49 -11.37
CA THR A 196 -1.35 23.06 -11.40
C THR A 196 -0.55 22.41 -10.28
N GLY A 197 -1.26 21.74 -9.37
CA GLY A 197 -0.72 20.99 -8.27
C GLY A 197 0.02 19.74 -8.73
N THR A 198 0.52 19.01 -7.75
CA THR A 198 1.31 17.81 -7.89
C THR A 198 0.42 16.57 -7.72
N SER A 199 1.03 15.45 -7.35
CA SER A 199 0.32 14.26 -6.89
C SER A 199 0.27 14.19 -5.35
N GLY A 200 0.60 15.28 -4.67
CA GLY A 200 0.67 15.42 -3.21
C GLY A 200 -0.44 16.31 -2.67
N ASP A 201 -0.47 16.51 -1.35
CA ASP A 201 -1.49 17.38 -0.72
C ASP A 201 -1.08 18.85 -0.90
N ASP A 202 -1.55 19.52 -1.96
CA ASP A 202 -1.15 20.88 -2.32
C ASP A 202 -1.96 21.95 -1.57
N THR A 203 -1.37 23.12 -1.34
CA THR A 203 -2.02 24.27 -0.69
C THR A 203 -1.99 25.48 -1.61
N PHE A 204 -3.14 26.05 -1.91
CA PHE A 204 -3.26 27.34 -2.58
C PHE A 204 -3.55 28.42 -1.55
N ASP A 205 -2.56 29.26 -1.27
CA ASP A 205 -2.69 30.38 -0.34
C ASP A 205 -3.17 31.61 -1.12
N ALA A 206 -4.45 31.90 -0.98
CA ALA A 206 -5.15 32.99 -1.65
C ALA A 206 -5.36 34.20 -0.73
N GLY A 207 -4.37 34.51 0.12
CA GLY A 207 -4.41 35.57 1.12
C GLY A 207 -5.24 36.80 0.72
N LEU A 208 -6.24 37.13 1.55
CA LEU A 208 -7.14 38.26 1.30
C LEU A 208 -6.50 39.56 1.80
N SER A 209 -6.60 40.64 1.02
CA SER A 209 -6.09 41.96 1.37
C SER A 209 -7.23 42.91 1.73
N SER A 210 -7.13 43.60 2.86
CA SER A 210 -8.06 44.66 3.26
C SER A 210 -7.68 46.03 2.69
N SER A 211 -6.51 46.16 2.05
CA SER A 211 -5.92 47.43 1.61
C SER A 211 -5.37 47.42 0.18
N SER A 212 -5.51 46.31 -0.55
CA SER A 212 -5.13 46.15 -1.96
C SER A 212 -6.11 45.25 -2.70
N LEU A 213 -5.90 45.07 -4.01
CA LEU A 213 -6.64 44.08 -4.81
C LEU A 213 -6.49 42.68 -4.17
N GLN A 214 -7.61 41.93 -4.16
CA GLN A 214 -7.63 40.54 -3.72
C GLN A 214 -6.75 39.69 -4.62
N THR A 215 -6.10 38.68 -4.02
CA THR A 215 -5.26 37.74 -4.76
C THR A 215 -6.11 36.71 -5.50
N LEU A 216 -7.24 36.27 -4.92
CA LEU A 216 -8.25 35.46 -5.62
C LEU A 216 -9.20 36.32 -6.46
N ASN A 217 -9.26 36.05 -7.77
CA ASN A 217 -10.09 36.77 -8.72
C ASN A 217 -10.66 35.86 -9.82
N SER A 218 -11.57 36.41 -10.62
CA SER A 218 -12.28 35.66 -11.67
C SER A 218 -11.38 35.14 -12.80
N GLY A 219 -10.13 35.59 -12.88
CA GLY A 219 -9.16 35.10 -13.86
C GLY A 219 -8.45 33.82 -13.44
N ASP A 220 -8.53 33.42 -12.17
CA ASP A 220 -7.67 32.38 -11.63
C ASP A 220 -8.10 30.97 -12.04
N ARG A 221 -7.10 30.14 -12.32
CA ARG A 221 -7.22 28.71 -12.61
C ARG A 221 -6.32 27.94 -11.67
N LEU A 222 -6.94 27.26 -10.72
CA LEU A 222 -6.26 26.44 -9.73
C LEU A 222 -6.71 25.00 -9.98
N ASP A 223 -5.79 24.18 -10.46
CA ASP A 223 -5.97 22.74 -10.59
C ASP A 223 -5.17 22.08 -9.48
N GLY A 224 -5.83 21.37 -8.57
CA GLY A 224 -5.17 20.69 -7.46
C GLY A 224 -4.35 19.47 -7.89
N GLY A 225 -4.63 18.90 -9.07
CA GLY A 225 -4.01 17.65 -9.48
C GLY A 225 -4.60 16.47 -8.70
N ALA A 226 -3.73 15.63 -8.12
CA ALA A 226 -4.14 14.50 -7.29
C ALA A 226 -3.63 14.69 -5.88
N GLY A 227 -4.37 14.23 -4.87
CA GLY A 227 -4.05 14.51 -3.46
C GLY A 227 -5.26 15.10 -2.75
N ASN A 228 -5.08 15.57 -1.51
CA ASN A 228 -6.07 16.38 -0.81
C ASN A 228 -5.64 17.85 -0.85
N ASP A 229 -6.22 18.60 -1.76
CA ASP A 229 -5.83 19.99 -2.00
C ASP A 229 -6.67 20.97 -1.18
N GLU A 230 -6.02 21.97 -0.61
CA GLU A 230 -6.67 23.01 0.19
C GLU A 230 -6.51 24.39 -0.45
N LEU A 231 -7.61 25.15 -0.53
CA LEU A 231 -7.59 26.58 -0.82
C LEU A 231 -7.75 27.34 0.49
N TYR A 232 -6.70 28.03 0.94
CA TYR A 232 -6.75 28.91 2.09
C TYR A 232 -7.15 30.32 1.69
N ALA A 233 -8.33 30.75 2.16
CA ALA A 233 -8.77 32.14 2.11
C ALA A 233 -9.19 32.58 3.53
N ILE A 234 -8.30 33.27 4.23
CA ILE A 234 -8.54 33.74 5.60
C ILE A 234 -9.19 35.12 5.55
N ILE A 235 -10.35 35.27 6.19
CA ILE A 235 -10.95 36.57 6.52
C ILE A 235 -10.51 36.89 7.95
N THR A 236 -9.60 37.84 8.13
CA THR A 236 -9.30 38.42 9.45
C THR A 236 -10.13 39.67 9.68
#